data_AF-A0A1G9YKH9-F1
#
_entry.id   AF-A0A1G9YKH9-F1
#
_cell.length_a   1.000
_cell.length_b   1.000
_cell.length_c   1.000
_cell.angle_alpha   90.00
_cell.angle_beta   90.00
_cell.angle_gamma   90.00
#
_symmetry.space_group_name_H-M   'P 1'
#
loop_
_entity.id
_entity.type
_entity.pdbx_description
1 polymer ?
#
loop_
_entity_poly.entity_id
_entity_poly.type
_entity_poly.pdbx_seq_one_letter_code
_entity_poly.pdbx_strand_id
1 'polypeptide(L)'
;MTETTAKKKLPAAVERFILHWGDMGDEWGVNRSVSQIHGLLYLAEAPMTADDIAETLGMARSNVSNSIKELLSWNLIRRVPILGDRRDHFEAETDIWEVAARIAAGRKEREIDPAVDALRACVSDAADDPTISPVASKRLKEMLAFTELVDRWYVQMLNVPRPRLVALIKLGEKIVSFLPVGKSK
;
A
#
# COMPACT_ATOMS: atom_id res chain seq x y z
N MET A 1 -6.21 -39.26 -24.08
CA MET A 1 -7.37 -38.84 -23.27
C MET A 1 -6.92 -37.59 -22.53
N THR A 2 -7.07 -36.42 -23.15
CA THR A 2 -6.74 -35.13 -22.54
C THR A 2 -7.90 -34.74 -21.65
N GLU A 3 -7.73 -34.88 -20.34
CA GLU A 3 -8.64 -34.28 -19.36
C GLU A 3 -8.55 -32.76 -19.52
N THR A 4 -9.55 -32.19 -20.17
CA THR A 4 -9.82 -30.75 -20.11
C THR A 4 -10.21 -30.45 -18.67
N THR A 5 -9.26 -29.97 -17.86
CA THR A 5 -9.53 -29.45 -16.51
C THR A 5 -10.63 -28.39 -16.63
N ALA A 6 -11.84 -28.74 -16.23
CA ALA A 6 -12.96 -27.82 -16.26
C ALA A 6 -12.60 -26.61 -15.37
N LYS A 7 -12.60 -25.40 -15.96
CA LYS A 7 -12.37 -24.13 -15.24
C LYS A 7 -13.21 -24.12 -13.98
N LYS A 8 -12.57 -24.31 -12.82
CA LYS A 8 -13.25 -24.34 -11.52
C LYS A 8 -13.72 -22.92 -11.24
N LYS A 9 -15.01 -22.67 -11.44
CA LYS A 9 -15.62 -21.35 -11.22
C LYS A 9 -15.40 -20.95 -9.76
N LEU A 10 -14.88 -19.75 -9.53
CA LEU A 10 -14.71 -19.21 -8.19
C LEU A 10 -16.07 -19.13 -7.46
N PRO A 11 -16.12 -19.36 -6.14
CA PRO A 11 -17.31 -19.07 -5.36
C PRO A 11 -17.73 -17.60 -5.55
N ALA A 12 -19.02 -17.33 -5.65
CA ALA A 12 -19.53 -15.98 -5.95
C ALA A 12 -19.07 -14.92 -4.92
N ALA A 13 -18.87 -15.30 -3.66
CA ALA A 13 -18.34 -14.39 -2.64
C ALA A 13 -16.88 -14.01 -2.91
N VAL A 14 -16.05 -14.97 -3.34
CA VAL A 14 -14.63 -14.77 -3.68
C VAL A 14 -14.51 -13.90 -4.93
N GLU A 15 -15.31 -14.19 -5.97
CA GLU A 15 -15.34 -13.39 -7.19
C GLU A 15 -15.70 -11.93 -6.90
N ARG A 16 -16.78 -11.69 -6.13
CA ARG A 16 -17.15 -10.33 -5.71
C ARG A 16 -16.06 -9.63 -4.91
N PHE A 17 -15.43 -10.34 -3.97
CA PHE A 17 -14.32 -9.77 -3.20
C PHE A 17 -13.17 -9.34 -4.11
N ILE A 18 -12.71 -10.22 -5.02
CA ILE A 18 -11.62 -9.91 -5.94
C ILE A 18 -11.97 -8.70 -6.81
N LEU A 19 -13.18 -8.64 -7.35
CA LEU A 19 -13.62 -7.53 -8.18
C LEU A 19 -13.62 -6.20 -7.41
N HIS A 20 -14.24 -6.17 -6.23
CA HIS A 20 -14.33 -4.95 -5.42
C HIS A 20 -12.99 -4.52 -4.83
N TRP A 21 -12.18 -5.47 -4.37
CA TRP A 21 -10.82 -5.20 -3.94
C TRP A 21 -9.97 -4.63 -5.09
N GLY A 22 -10.21 -5.13 -6.31
CA GLY A 22 -9.69 -4.55 -7.54
C GLY A 22 -10.09 -3.10 -7.77
N ASP A 23 -11.37 -2.79 -7.62
CA ASP A 23 -11.91 -1.42 -7.78
C ASP A 23 -11.32 -0.45 -6.75
N MET A 24 -11.02 -0.93 -5.55
CA MET A 24 -10.39 -0.12 -4.50
C MET A 24 -8.90 0.17 -4.77
N GLY A 25 -8.24 -0.56 -5.67
CA GLY A 25 -6.79 -0.47 -5.89
C GLY A 25 -6.28 0.95 -6.11
N ASP A 26 -7.00 1.74 -6.90
CA ASP A 26 -6.62 3.12 -7.23
C ASP A 26 -6.60 4.02 -5.98
N GLU A 27 -7.48 3.78 -5.00
CA GLU A 27 -7.49 4.50 -3.70
C GLU A 27 -6.20 4.23 -2.91
N TRP A 28 -5.64 3.03 -3.08
CA TRP A 28 -4.39 2.60 -2.44
C TRP A 28 -3.16 2.89 -3.30
N GLY A 29 -3.31 3.50 -4.48
CA GLY A 29 -2.20 3.90 -5.35
C GLY A 29 -1.59 2.73 -6.13
N VAL A 30 -2.32 1.62 -6.27
CA VAL A 30 -1.92 0.45 -7.07
C VAL A 30 -2.97 0.21 -8.14
N ASN A 31 -2.57 -0.29 -9.32
CA ASN A 31 -3.55 -0.51 -10.37
C ASN A 31 -4.53 -1.64 -10.01
N ARG A 32 -5.69 -1.66 -10.69
CA ARG A 32 -6.74 -2.69 -10.52
C ARG A 32 -6.20 -4.13 -10.55
N SER A 33 -5.30 -4.45 -11.49
CA SER A 33 -4.83 -5.83 -11.69
C SER A 33 -3.95 -6.32 -10.55
N VAL A 34 -3.08 -5.45 -10.05
CA VAL A 34 -2.26 -5.68 -8.85
C VAL A 34 -3.14 -6.04 -7.66
N SER A 35 -4.20 -5.25 -7.45
CA SER A 35 -5.15 -5.49 -6.36
C SER A 35 -5.91 -6.80 -6.55
N GLN A 36 -6.44 -7.08 -7.73
CA GLN A 36 -7.14 -8.35 -8.01
C GLN A 36 -6.25 -9.58 -7.80
N ILE A 37 -4.99 -9.52 -8.22
CA ILE A 37 -4.03 -10.62 -8.02
C ILE A 37 -3.71 -10.79 -6.54
N HIS A 38 -3.49 -9.69 -5.80
CA HIS A 38 -3.34 -9.76 -4.36
C HIS A 38 -4.57 -10.38 -3.69
N GLY A 39 -5.77 -9.93 -4.05
CA GLY A 39 -7.03 -10.43 -3.49
C GLY A 39 -7.25 -11.93 -3.77
N LEU A 40 -6.87 -12.41 -4.95
CA LEU A 40 -6.87 -13.83 -5.27
C LEU A 40 -5.88 -14.60 -4.38
N LEU A 41 -4.62 -14.16 -4.32
CA LEU A 41 -3.58 -14.82 -3.55
C LEU A 41 -3.83 -14.77 -2.03
N TYR A 42 -4.47 -13.71 -1.54
CA TYR A 42 -4.88 -13.55 -0.14
C TYR A 42 -5.92 -14.59 0.29
N LEU A 43 -6.79 -15.01 -0.64
CA LEU A 43 -7.82 -16.03 -0.41
C LEU A 43 -7.40 -17.43 -0.87
N ALA A 44 -6.21 -17.59 -1.45
CA ALA A 44 -5.75 -18.86 -1.98
C ALA A 44 -5.34 -19.81 -0.85
N GLU A 45 -5.80 -21.06 -0.92
CA GLU A 45 -5.43 -22.11 0.04
C GLU A 45 -4.00 -22.64 -0.16
N ALA A 46 -3.41 -22.40 -1.34
CA ALA A 46 -2.08 -22.85 -1.71
C ALA A 46 -1.39 -21.82 -2.62
N PRO A 47 -0.04 -21.80 -2.65
CA PRO A 47 0.71 -20.95 -3.57
C PRO A 47 0.33 -21.21 -5.03
N MET A 48 0.19 -20.14 -5.82
CA MET A 48 -0.23 -20.22 -7.22
C MET A 48 0.91 -19.82 -8.16
N THR A 49 0.99 -20.44 -9.33
CA THR A 49 1.91 -19.98 -10.39
C THR A 49 1.33 -18.76 -11.13
N ALA A 50 2.17 -18.06 -11.88
CA ALA A 50 1.71 -16.98 -12.75
C ALA A 50 0.69 -17.46 -13.80
N ASP A 51 0.80 -18.70 -14.27
CA ASP A 51 -0.16 -19.29 -15.20
C ASP A 51 -1.51 -19.56 -14.52
N ASP A 52 -1.51 -20.09 -13.29
CA ASP A 52 -2.74 -20.32 -12.52
C ASP A 52 -3.49 -19.00 -12.27
N ILE A 53 -2.75 -17.93 -11.93
CA ILE A 53 -3.30 -16.59 -11.72
C ILE A 53 -3.91 -16.05 -13.01
N ALA A 54 -3.19 -16.14 -14.12
CA ALA A 54 -3.65 -15.66 -15.42
C ALA A 54 -4.92 -16.37 -15.87
N GLU A 55 -4.97 -17.70 -15.73
CA GLU A 55 -6.14 -18.50 -16.07
C GLU A 55 -7.33 -18.17 -15.16
N THR A 56 -7.10 -18.08 -13.84
CA THR A 56 -8.16 -17.85 -12.85
C THR A 56 -8.82 -16.48 -13.01
N LEU A 57 -8.02 -15.43 -13.26
CA LEU A 57 -8.52 -14.06 -13.41
C LEU A 57 -8.86 -13.69 -14.86
N GLY A 58 -8.59 -14.56 -15.83
CA GLY A 58 -8.76 -14.24 -17.25
C GLY A 58 -7.86 -13.09 -17.71
N MET A 59 -6.68 -12.94 -17.12
CA MET A 59 -5.75 -11.85 -17.40
C MET A 59 -4.67 -12.25 -18.41
N ALA A 60 -4.20 -11.30 -19.20
CA ALA A 60 -3.04 -11.51 -20.05
C ALA A 60 -1.77 -11.80 -19.22
N ARG A 61 -0.95 -12.76 -19.64
CA ARG A 61 0.30 -13.16 -18.96
C ARG A 61 1.27 -11.99 -18.72
N SER A 62 1.36 -11.05 -19.65
CA SER A 62 2.19 -9.85 -19.51
C SER A 62 1.70 -8.96 -18.36
N ASN A 63 0.39 -8.78 -18.22
CA ASN A 63 -0.21 -8.03 -17.12
C ASN A 63 0.01 -8.71 -15.77
N VAL A 64 -0.18 -10.04 -15.70
CA VAL A 64 0.10 -10.82 -14.50
C VAL A 64 1.57 -10.70 -14.10
N SER A 65 2.49 -10.83 -15.06
CA SER A 65 3.92 -10.72 -14.79
C SER A 65 4.32 -9.35 -14.24
N ASN A 66 3.77 -8.27 -14.79
CA ASN A 66 4.02 -6.91 -14.30
C ASN A 66 3.43 -6.69 -12.90
N SER A 67 2.21 -7.15 -12.68
CA SER A 67 1.52 -7.02 -11.39
C SER A 67 2.21 -7.83 -10.29
N ILE A 68 2.71 -9.03 -10.60
CA ILE A 68 3.52 -9.84 -9.67
C ILE A 68 4.81 -9.11 -9.30
N LYS A 69 5.52 -8.53 -10.27
CA LYS A 69 6.73 -7.73 -9.98
C LYS A 69 6.43 -6.56 -9.06
N GLU A 70 5.31 -5.87 -9.30
CA GLU A 70 4.87 -4.78 -8.45
C GLU A 70 4.56 -5.27 -7.03
N LEU A 71 3.74 -6.31 -6.87
CA LEU A 71 3.43 -6.91 -5.57
C LEU A 71 4.66 -7.39 -4.81
N LEU A 72 5.65 -7.97 -5.50
CA LEU A 72 6.94 -8.35 -4.91
C LEU A 72 7.72 -7.10 -4.44
N SER A 73 7.71 -6.02 -5.23
CA SER A 73 8.39 -4.77 -4.84
C SER A 73 7.79 -4.12 -3.59
N TRP A 74 6.49 -4.31 -3.37
CA TRP A 74 5.79 -3.88 -2.16
C TRP A 74 5.92 -4.91 -1.01
N ASN A 75 6.58 -6.04 -1.24
CA ASN A 75 6.61 -7.19 -0.34
C ASN A 75 5.20 -7.68 0.07
N LEU A 76 4.17 -7.50 -0.77
CA LEU A 76 2.81 -7.97 -0.47
C LEU A 76 2.60 -9.43 -0.82
N ILE A 77 3.47 -9.98 -1.65
CA ILE A 77 3.56 -11.39 -1.97
C ILE A 77 5.01 -11.85 -1.84
N ARG A 78 5.22 -13.16 -1.76
CA ARG A 78 6.54 -13.78 -1.82
C ARG A 78 6.56 -14.98 -2.74
N ARG A 79 7.75 -15.31 -3.25
CA ARG A 79 8.00 -16.56 -3.97
C ARG A 79 8.16 -17.71 -2.98
N VAL A 80 7.52 -18.84 -3.28
CA VAL A 80 7.59 -20.07 -2.49
C VAL A 80 8.10 -21.19 -3.38
N PRO A 81 9.25 -21.82 -3.04
CA PRO A 81 9.72 -22.99 -3.77
C PRO A 81 8.86 -24.21 -3.42
N ILE A 82 8.46 -24.98 -4.42
CA ILE A 82 7.77 -26.26 -4.24
C ILE A 82 8.69 -27.39 -4.72
N LEU A 83 8.94 -28.37 -3.86
CA LEU A 83 9.83 -29.48 -4.18
C LEU A 83 9.33 -30.26 -5.40
N GLY A 84 10.19 -30.40 -6.41
CA GLY A 84 9.86 -31.11 -7.65
C GLY A 84 9.16 -30.25 -8.71
N ASP A 85 8.78 -29.02 -8.38
CA ASP A 85 8.28 -28.05 -9.36
C ASP A 85 9.31 -26.94 -9.60
N ARG A 86 9.59 -26.67 -10.87
CA ARG A 86 10.58 -25.65 -11.29
C ARG A 86 9.94 -24.28 -11.49
N ARG A 87 8.61 -24.17 -11.44
CA ARG A 87 7.89 -22.92 -11.62
C ARG A 87 7.92 -22.09 -10.34
N ASP A 88 7.94 -20.77 -10.51
CA ASP A 88 7.73 -19.84 -9.40
C ASP A 88 6.27 -19.94 -8.93
N HIS A 89 6.09 -20.18 -7.64
CA HIS A 89 4.80 -20.08 -6.98
C HIS A 89 4.78 -18.87 -6.06
N PHE A 90 3.62 -18.25 -5.92
CA PHE A 90 3.43 -17.03 -5.18
C PHE A 90 2.33 -17.19 -4.13
N GLU A 91 2.54 -16.59 -2.97
CA GLU A 91 1.53 -16.46 -1.93
C GLU A 91 1.54 -15.04 -1.36
N ALA A 92 0.39 -14.60 -0.84
CA ALA A 92 0.24 -13.26 -0.26
C ALA A 92 0.57 -13.23 1.23
N GLU A 93 0.95 -12.06 1.71
CA GLU A 93 0.85 -11.72 3.13
C GLU A 93 -0.63 -11.70 3.54
N THR A 94 -0.96 -12.41 4.61
CA THR A 94 -2.37 -12.55 5.07
C THR A 94 -2.64 -11.75 6.35
N ASP A 95 -1.59 -11.28 7.03
CA ASP A 95 -1.76 -10.35 8.14
C ASP A 95 -2.05 -8.95 7.62
N ILE A 96 -3.31 -8.51 7.75
CA ILE A 96 -3.75 -7.19 7.25
C ILE A 96 -2.97 -6.02 7.87
N TRP A 97 -2.48 -6.16 9.11
CA TRP A 97 -1.65 -5.13 9.73
C TRP A 97 -0.30 -5.02 9.06
N GLU A 98 0.25 -6.15 8.66
CA GLU A 98 1.52 -6.22 7.95
C GLU A 98 1.38 -5.68 6.52
N VAL A 99 0.29 -6.03 5.83
CA VAL A 99 -0.07 -5.44 4.52
C VAL A 99 -0.14 -3.91 4.63
N ALA A 100 -0.90 -3.38 5.60
CA ALA A 100 -1.03 -1.94 5.80
C ALA A 100 0.31 -1.27 6.13
N ALA A 101 1.13 -1.89 7.00
CA ALA A 101 2.45 -1.38 7.36
C ALA A 101 3.40 -1.33 6.15
N ARG A 102 3.43 -2.37 5.32
CA ARG A 102 4.26 -2.44 4.10
C ARG A 102 3.85 -1.38 3.07
N ILE A 103 2.56 -1.19 2.86
CA ILE A 103 2.06 -0.11 1.98
C ILE A 103 2.48 1.25 2.51
N ALA A 104 2.29 1.50 3.81
CA ALA A 104 2.63 2.78 4.41
C ALA A 104 4.16 3.05 4.36
N ALA A 105 4.99 2.02 4.52
CA ALA A 105 6.45 2.10 4.36
C ALA A 105 6.85 2.44 2.93
N GLY A 106 6.30 1.74 1.94
CA GLY A 106 6.61 2.03 0.54
C GLY A 106 6.15 3.44 0.12
N ARG A 107 5.03 3.95 0.67
CA ARG A 107 4.59 5.33 0.45
C ARG A 107 5.52 6.36 1.08
N LYS A 108 5.96 6.14 2.32
CA LYS A 108 6.97 7.01 2.94
C LYS A 108 8.22 7.10 2.05
N GLU A 109 8.76 5.96 1.67
CA GLU A 109 10.00 5.89 0.88
C GLU A 109 9.86 6.56 -0.50
N ARG A 110 8.71 6.39 -1.17
CA ARG A 110 8.49 6.90 -2.52
C ARG A 110 7.99 8.34 -2.59
N GLU A 111 7.25 8.81 -1.58
CA GLU A 111 6.54 10.09 -1.61
C GLU A 111 7.04 11.07 -0.54
N ILE A 112 7.18 10.63 0.71
CA ILE A 112 7.50 11.52 1.84
C ILE A 112 8.99 11.81 1.91
N ASP A 113 9.85 10.80 1.78
CA ASP A 113 11.31 10.97 1.89
C ASP A 113 11.86 11.93 0.83
N PRO A 114 11.52 11.78 -0.47
CA PRO A 114 11.96 12.72 -1.49
C PRO A 114 11.40 14.13 -1.28
N ALA A 115 10.18 14.25 -0.76
CA ALA A 115 9.57 15.55 -0.47
C ALA A 115 10.27 16.27 0.69
N VAL A 116 10.64 15.55 1.76
CA VAL A 116 11.42 16.11 2.87
C VAL A 116 12.78 16.59 2.37
N ASP A 117 13.49 15.77 1.60
CA ASP A 117 14.82 16.13 1.09
C ASP A 117 14.77 17.33 0.14
N ALA A 118 13.79 17.37 -0.77
CA ALA A 118 13.59 18.51 -1.66
C ALA A 118 13.27 19.81 -0.89
N LEU A 119 12.38 19.73 0.10
CA LEU A 119 12.01 20.90 0.92
C LEU A 119 13.18 21.39 1.78
N ARG A 120 14.01 20.48 2.30
CA ARG A 120 15.25 20.85 3.01
C ARG A 120 16.21 21.60 2.10
N ALA A 121 16.41 21.13 0.88
CA ALA A 121 17.25 21.82 -0.11
C ALA A 121 16.71 23.22 -0.40
N CYS A 122 15.40 23.35 -0.69
CA CYS A 122 14.79 24.66 -0.94
C CYS A 122 14.91 25.63 0.25
N VAL A 123 14.74 25.16 1.49
CA VAL A 123 14.90 26.00 2.69
C VAL A 123 16.36 26.41 2.89
N SER A 124 17.31 25.52 2.57
CA SER A 124 18.74 25.82 2.61
C SER A 124 19.11 26.89 1.59
N ASP A 125 18.73 26.71 0.33
CA ASP A 125 19.01 27.67 -0.75
C ASP A 125 18.38 29.05 -0.44
N ALA A 126 17.16 29.04 0.10
CA ALA A 126 16.46 30.25 0.54
C ALA A 126 17.15 30.98 1.71
N ALA A 127 18.01 30.33 2.49
CA ALA A 127 18.71 30.98 3.59
C ALA A 127 19.86 31.87 3.07
N ASP A 128 20.46 31.51 1.94
CA ASP A 128 21.62 32.18 1.35
C ASP A 128 21.23 33.15 0.22
N ASP A 129 19.96 33.15 -0.22
CA ASP A 129 19.46 34.01 -1.30
C ASP A 129 18.96 35.38 -0.77
N PRO A 130 19.66 36.49 -1.05
CA PRO A 130 19.24 37.83 -0.61
C PRO A 130 17.99 38.35 -1.33
N THR A 131 17.55 37.70 -2.41
CA THR A 131 16.38 38.11 -3.19
C THR A 131 15.07 37.52 -2.66
N ILE A 132 15.14 36.55 -1.75
CA ILE A 132 13.94 35.90 -1.23
C ILE A 132 13.13 36.86 -0.33
N SER A 133 11.82 36.89 -0.55
CA SER A 133 10.94 37.65 0.34
C SER A 133 10.80 36.96 1.71
N PRO A 134 10.61 37.71 2.81
CA PRO A 134 10.34 37.15 4.13
C PRO A 134 9.12 36.20 4.15
N VAL A 135 8.10 36.49 3.32
CA VAL A 135 6.89 35.66 3.21
C VAL A 135 7.20 34.31 2.56
N ALA A 136 7.98 34.30 1.48
CA ALA A 136 8.37 33.06 0.80
C ALA A 136 9.24 32.18 1.71
N SER A 137 10.24 32.76 2.38
CA SER A 137 11.09 32.04 3.34
C SER A 137 10.26 31.43 4.48
N LYS A 138 9.29 32.17 5.03
CA LYS A 138 8.39 31.66 6.06
C LYS A 138 7.57 30.47 5.58
N ARG A 139 6.95 30.56 4.40
CA ARG A 139 6.09 29.50 3.84
C ARG A 139 6.86 28.22 3.51
N LEU A 140 8.09 28.35 2.99
CA LEU A 140 8.98 27.19 2.77
C LEU A 140 9.28 26.47 4.08
N LYS A 141 9.61 27.22 5.13
CA LYS A 141 9.86 26.66 6.48
C LYS A 141 8.62 26.00 7.07
N GLU A 142 7.44 26.60 6.92
CA GLU A 142 6.18 26.02 7.39
C GLU A 142 5.85 24.70 6.67
N MET A 143 6.05 24.65 5.35
CA MET A 143 5.85 23.44 4.56
C MET A 143 6.82 22.33 4.95
N LEU A 144 8.11 22.66 5.09
CA LEU A 144 9.11 21.70 5.59
C LEU A 144 8.74 21.19 6.99
N ALA A 145 8.41 22.08 7.92
CA ALA A 145 8.07 21.71 9.28
C ALA A 145 6.85 20.78 9.35
N PHE A 146 5.84 21.01 8.50
CA PHE A 146 4.68 20.13 8.39
C PHE A 146 5.06 18.75 7.84
N THR A 147 5.81 18.67 6.74
CA THR A 147 6.22 17.38 6.15
C THR A 147 7.07 16.57 7.12
N GLU A 148 8.02 17.21 7.81
CA GLU A 148 8.82 16.53 8.84
C GLU A 148 8.00 16.11 10.07
N LEU A 149 6.91 16.82 10.40
CA LEU A 149 6.00 16.41 11.45
C LEU A 149 5.29 15.10 11.08
N VAL A 150 4.77 15.01 9.85
CA VAL A 150 4.13 13.80 9.33
C VAL A 150 5.12 12.64 9.29
N ASP A 151 6.34 12.88 8.81
CA ASP A 151 7.41 11.88 8.76
C ASP A 151 7.74 11.33 10.15
N ARG A 152 8.01 12.21 11.11
CA ARG A 152 8.29 11.79 12.50
C ARG A 152 7.14 11.02 13.10
N TRP A 153 5.89 11.46 12.87
CA TRP A 153 4.71 10.76 13.37
C TRP A 153 4.61 9.35 12.78
N TYR A 154 4.85 9.20 11.48
CA TYR A 154 4.88 7.88 10.84
C TYR A 154 5.93 6.95 11.51
N VAL A 155 7.17 7.43 11.68
CA VAL A 155 8.26 6.64 12.29
C VAL A 155 7.93 6.26 13.75
N GLN A 156 7.25 7.16 14.48
CA GLN A 156 6.77 6.84 15.82
C GLN A 156 5.73 5.73 15.80
N MET A 157 4.74 5.79 14.90
CA MET A 157 3.67 4.80 14.81
C MET A 157 4.17 3.40 14.47
N LEU A 158 5.23 3.26 13.68
CA LEU A 158 5.86 1.95 13.40
C LEU A 158 6.34 1.23 14.66
N ASN A 159 6.75 1.96 15.69
CA ASN A 159 7.27 1.39 16.92
C ASN A 159 6.19 1.16 17.99
N VAL A 160 4.94 1.56 17.72
CA VAL A 160 3.84 1.37 18.66
C VAL A 160 3.32 -0.06 18.56
N PRO A 161 3.25 -0.82 19.67
CA PRO A 161 2.65 -2.14 19.66
C PRO A 161 1.21 -2.12 19.14
N ARG A 162 0.83 -3.09 18.31
CA ARG A 162 -0.51 -3.17 17.68
C ARG A 162 -1.69 -2.95 18.65
N PRO A 163 -1.71 -3.53 19.87
CA PRO A 163 -2.81 -3.27 20.81
C PRO A 163 -2.95 -1.79 21.21
N ARG A 164 -1.82 -1.07 21.29
CA ARG A 164 -1.81 0.37 21.59
C ARG A 164 -2.23 1.20 20.38
N LEU A 165 -1.84 0.81 19.16
CA LEU A 165 -2.35 1.44 17.93
C LEU A 165 -3.88 1.33 17.85
N VAL A 166 -4.44 0.15 18.12
CA VAL A 166 -5.90 -0.05 18.16
C VAL A 166 -6.56 0.82 19.24
N ALA A 167 -5.95 0.90 20.43
CA ALA A 167 -6.47 1.76 21.50
C ALA A 167 -6.44 3.25 21.11
N LEU A 168 -5.39 3.71 20.42
CA LEU A 168 -5.30 5.09 19.90
C LEU A 168 -6.38 5.38 18.86
N ILE A 169 -6.60 4.47 17.89
CA ILE A 169 -7.64 4.61 16.86
C ILE A 169 -9.03 4.74 17.53
N LYS A 170 -9.35 3.84 18.45
CA LYS A 170 -10.63 3.86 19.19
C LYS A 170 -10.79 5.09 20.09
N LEU A 171 -9.69 5.59 20.66
CA LEU A 171 -9.71 6.80 21.48
C LEU A 171 -9.95 8.05 20.63
N GLY A 172 -9.39 8.10 19.40
CA GLY A 172 -9.64 9.18 18.44
C GLY A 172 -11.13 9.35 18.14
N GLU A 173 -11.86 8.26 17.87
CA GLU A 173 -13.32 8.28 17.68
C GLU A 173 -14.05 8.89 18.88
N LYS A 174 -13.59 8.56 20.09
CA LYS A 174 -14.19 9.04 21.33
C LYS A 174 -13.86 10.52 21.60
N ILE A 175 -12.64 10.98 21.33
CA ILE A 175 -12.26 12.38 21.55
C ILE A 175 -12.94 13.30 20.52
N VAL A 176 -13.01 12.89 19.24
CA VAL A 176 -13.71 13.66 18.19
C VAL A 176 -15.19 13.82 18.51
N SER A 177 -15.83 12.79 19.10
CA SER A 177 -17.25 12.91 19.51
C SER A 177 -17.48 13.83 20.72
N PHE A 178 -16.43 14.20 21.48
CA PHE A 178 -16.50 15.20 22.56
C PHE A 178 -16.01 16.59 22.14
N LEU A 179 -15.44 16.77 20.94
CA LEU A 179 -15.10 18.08 20.43
C LEU A 179 -16.38 18.79 19.95
N PRO A 180 -16.73 19.98 20.47
CA PRO A 180 -17.86 20.71 19.95
C PRO A 180 -17.58 21.02 18.47
N VAL A 181 -18.49 20.57 17.59
CA VAL A 181 -18.50 20.98 16.18
C VAL A 181 -18.61 22.50 16.19
N GLY A 182 -17.46 23.17 16.01
CA GLY A 182 -17.41 24.62 15.93
C GLY A 182 -18.30 25.05 14.78
N LYS A 183 -19.38 25.79 15.09
CA LYS A 183 -20.22 26.40 14.06
C LYS A 183 -19.31 27.19 13.12
N SER A 184 -19.25 26.78 11.86
CA SER A 184 -18.64 27.59 10.81
C SER A 184 -19.29 28.98 10.85
N LYS A 185 -18.48 30.02 10.98
CA LYS A 185 -18.89 31.38 10.64
C LYS A 185 -18.74 31.59 9.14
#